data_AF-A0A914CSZ2-F1
#
_entry.id   AF-A0A914CSZ2-F1
#
_cell.length_a   1.000
_cell.length_b   1.000
_cell.length_c   1.000
_cell.angle_alpha   90.00
_cell.angle_beta   90.00
_cell.angle_gamma   90.00
#
_symmetry.space_group_name_H-M   'P 1'
#
loop_
_entity.id
_entity.type
_entity.pdbx_description
1 polymer ?
#
loop_
_entity_poly.entity_id
_entity_poly.type
_entity_poly.pdbx_seq_one_letter_code
_entity_poly.pdbx_strand_id
1 'polypeptide(L)'
;MVKRLKDGDTSLKDEEGRGRHSDFDDQALLDAVEEDESLTTRILAEMFDVDQSTIVRRFKKFGKVWKLAGWVPHEFSEDNKTVRVAVFGCRTKSTMIWMSLSMMLRQIAFKNRGFFERGIDMLPEKWEAVIEVDGEYAPE
;
A
#
# COMPACT_ATOMS: atom_id res chain seq x y z
N MET A 1 -40.22 -32.63 13.24
CA MET A 1 -40.19 -33.44 12.00
C MET A 1 -41.57 -33.55 11.34
N VAL A 2 -42.62 -34.03 12.02
CA VAL A 2 -43.94 -34.27 11.39
C VAL A 2 -44.71 -33.00 10.96
N LYS A 3 -44.50 -31.83 11.58
CA LYS A 3 -45.16 -30.57 11.17
C LYS A 3 -44.69 -30.09 9.79
N ARG A 4 -43.38 -29.98 9.56
CA ARG A 4 -42.80 -29.55 8.27
C ARG A 4 -43.25 -30.41 7.08
N LEU A 5 -43.32 -31.72 7.27
CA LEU A 5 -43.81 -32.65 6.25
C LEU A 5 -45.30 -32.46 5.92
N LYS A 6 -46.12 -32.00 6.88
CA LYS A 6 -47.54 -31.67 6.62
C LYS A 6 -47.70 -30.33 5.89
N ASP A 7 -46.73 -29.42 6.06
CA ASP A 7 -46.73 -28.10 5.44
C ASP A 7 -46.19 -28.13 3.98
N GLY A 8 -45.85 -29.31 3.45
CA GLY A 8 -45.38 -29.48 2.07
C GLY A 8 -43.92 -29.08 1.83
N ASP A 9 -43.18 -28.74 2.88
CA ASP A 9 -41.76 -28.44 2.81
C ASP A 9 -40.95 -29.73 2.64
N THR A 10 -40.51 -29.97 1.41
CA THR A 10 -39.64 -31.10 1.02
C THR A 10 -38.16 -30.75 1.12
N SER A 11 -37.82 -29.55 1.60
CA SER A 11 -36.43 -29.13 1.76
C SER A 11 -35.73 -29.99 2.82
N LEU A 12 -34.62 -30.61 2.43
CA LEU A 12 -33.72 -31.33 3.33
C LEU A 12 -32.66 -30.41 3.94
N LYS A 13 -32.72 -29.09 3.68
CA LYS A 13 -31.79 -28.14 4.29
C LYS A 13 -32.17 -27.93 5.75
N ASP A 14 -31.17 -28.04 6.62
CA ASP A 14 -31.32 -27.61 8.01
C ASP A 14 -31.44 -26.09 8.05
N GLU A 15 -32.36 -25.61 8.89
CA GLU A 15 -32.44 -24.19 9.23
C GLU A 15 -31.16 -23.74 9.93
N GLU A 16 -30.81 -22.47 9.80
CA GLU A 16 -29.71 -21.90 10.56
C GLU A 16 -29.95 -22.15 12.06
N GLY A 17 -29.15 -23.06 12.63
CA GLY A 17 -29.21 -23.35 14.04
C GLY A 17 -28.88 -22.10 14.86
N ARG A 18 -29.38 -22.02 16.10
CA ARG A 18 -29.17 -20.86 16.98
C ARG A 18 -27.70 -20.52 17.27
N GLY A 19 -26.74 -21.36 16.86
CA GLY A 19 -25.32 -21.17 17.09
C GLY A 19 -24.99 -21.00 18.58
N ARG A 20 -23.71 -20.74 18.87
CA ARG A 20 -23.30 -20.24 20.17
C ARG A 20 -23.08 -18.75 20.00
N HIS A 21 -23.76 -17.92 20.80
CA HIS A 21 -23.46 -16.50 20.85
C HIS A 21 -22.01 -16.32 21.31
N SER A 22 -21.27 -15.52 20.57
CA SER A 22 -19.91 -15.15 20.91
C SER A 22 -19.98 -13.90 21.79
N ASP A 23 -19.46 -13.96 23.02
CA ASP A 23 -19.36 -12.81 23.91
C ASP A 23 -18.26 -11.80 23.51
N PHE A 24 -17.53 -12.08 22.42
CA PHE A 24 -16.49 -11.18 21.94
C PHE A 24 -17.09 -9.93 21.28
N ASP A 25 -16.64 -8.75 21.71
CA ASP A 25 -17.02 -7.48 21.12
C ASP A 25 -16.24 -7.21 19.82
N ASP A 26 -16.91 -7.56 18.73
CA ASP A 26 -16.47 -7.38 17.35
C ASP A 26 -16.29 -5.88 17.00
N GLN A 27 -17.01 -4.97 17.64
CA GLN A 27 -16.96 -3.53 17.36
C GLN A 27 -15.74 -2.87 18.04
N ALA A 28 -15.50 -3.18 19.31
CA ALA A 28 -14.32 -2.69 20.03
C ALA A 28 -13.01 -3.08 19.33
N LEU A 29 -12.95 -4.27 18.72
CA LEU A 29 -11.80 -4.71 17.93
C LEU A 29 -11.58 -3.86 16.67
N LEU A 30 -12.67 -3.41 16.02
CA LEU A 30 -12.58 -2.56 14.83
C LEU A 30 -12.13 -1.15 15.19
N ASP A 31 -12.69 -0.58 16.26
CA ASP A 31 -12.35 0.76 16.74
C ASP A 31 -10.86 0.85 17.10
N ALA A 32 -10.30 -0.18 17.77
CA ALA A 32 -8.87 -0.25 18.10
C ALA A 32 -7.95 -0.30 16.86
N VAL A 33 -8.40 -0.91 15.76
CA VAL A 33 -7.64 -0.99 14.50
C VAL A 33 -7.75 0.31 13.70
N GLU A 34 -8.86 1.03 13.83
CA GLU A 34 -9.03 2.34 13.20
C GLU A 34 -8.18 3.42 13.89
N GLU A 35 -8.00 3.32 15.20
CA GLU A 35 -7.09 4.20 15.96
C GLU A 35 -5.63 4.01 15.53
N ASP A 36 -5.15 2.76 15.49
CA ASP A 36 -3.79 2.43 15.07
C ASP A 36 -3.75 1.23 14.10
N GLU A 37 -3.65 1.53 12.80
CA GLU A 37 -3.53 0.49 11.75
C GLU A 37 -2.22 -0.31 11.87
N SER A 38 -1.26 0.15 12.68
CA SER A 38 0.05 -0.49 12.88
C SER A 38 0.07 -1.61 13.94
N LEU A 39 -1.04 -1.82 14.67
CA LEU A 39 -1.11 -2.82 15.73
C LEU A 39 -1.03 -4.26 15.19
N THR A 40 -0.12 -5.04 15.77
CA THR A 40 0.00 -6.46 15.43
C THR A 40 -1.10 -7.29 16.10
N THR A 41 -1.46 -8.42 15.47
CA THR A 41 -2.45 -9.37 16.03
C THR A 41 -2.11 -9.89 17.43
N ARG A 42 -0.83 -9.90 17.81
CA ARG A 42 -0.40 -10.31 19.16
C ARG A 42 -0.67 -9.25 20.21
N ILE A 43 -0.44 -7.97 19.89
CA ILE A 43 -0.76 -6.86 20.79
C ILE A 43 -2.26 -6.78 21.01
N LEU A 44 -3.05 -6.92 19.93
CA LEU A 44 -4.51 -6.99 20.04
C LEU A 44 -4.97 -8.18 20.90
N ALA A 45 -4.33 -9.33 20.76
CA ALA A 45 -4.63 -10.49 21.61
C ALA A 45 -4.40 -10.21 23.10
N GLU A 46 -3.30 -9.53 23.44
CA GLU A 46 -3.00 -9.10 24.81
C GLU A 46 -4.00 -8.03 25.31
N MET A 47 -4.40 -7.07 24.48
CA MET A 47 -5.37 -6.02 24.83
C MET A 47 -6.77 -6.57 25.13
N PHE A 48 -7.22 -7.53 24.34
CA PHE A 48 -8.55 -8.12 24.45
C PHE A 48 -8.58 -9.36 25.37
N ASP A 49 -7.44 -9.72 26.00
CA ASP A 49 -7.26 -10.92 26.83
C ASP A 49 -7.77 -12.20 26.14
N VAL A 50 -7.47 -12.33 24.85
CA VAL A 50 -7.86 -13.50 24.05
C VAL A 50 -6.65 -14.11 23.37
N ASP A 51 -6.78 -15.39 23.02
CA ASP A 51 -5.78 -16.04 22.18
C ASP A 51 -5.68 -15.38 20.79
N GLN A 52 -4.46 -15.28 20.26
CA GLN A 52 -4.17 -14.69 18.94
C GLN A 52 -5.00 -15.32 17.82
N SER A 53 -5.29 -16.63 17.89
CA SER A 53 -6.10 -17.30 16.87
C SER A 53 -7.55 -16.80 16.84
N THR A 54 -8.07 -16.26 17.95
CA THR A 54 -9.39 -15.62 18.00
C THR A 54 -9.38 -14.35 17.17
N ILE A 55 -8.40 -13.47 17.40
CA ILE A 55 -8.22 -12.22 16.63
C ILE A 55 -8.08 -12.51 15.13
N VAL A 56 -7.27 -13.50 14.76
CA VAL A 56 -7.09 -13.90 13.35
C VAL A 56 -8.41 -14.39 12.72
N ARG A 57 -9.19 -15.20 13.45
CA ARG A 57 -10.52 -15.65 12.97
C ARG A 57 -11.48 -14.48 12.78
N ARG A 58 -11.47 -13.49 13.68
CA ARG A 58 -12.30 -12.28 13.56
C ARG A 58 -11.93 -11.45 12.34
N PHE A 59 -10.64 -11.17 12.13
CA PHE A 59 -10.23 -10.44 10.93
C PHE A 59 -10.60 -11.15 9.63
N LYS A 60 -10.50 -12.49 9.62
CA LYS A 60 -10.98 -13.29 8.47
C LYS A 60 -12.49 -13.16 8.24
N LYS A 61 -13.29 -13.11 9.32
CA LYS A 61 -14.74 -12.87 9.25
C LYS A 61 -15.05 -11.48 8.67
N PHE A 62 -14.26 -10.46 9.02
CA PHE A 62 -14.41 -9.10 8.49
C PHE A 62 -13.80 -8.88 7.10
N GLY A 63 -13.10 -9.86 6.54
CA GLY A 63 -12.38 -9.72 5.27
C GLY A 63 -11.22 -8.72 5.35
N LYS A 64 -10.74 -8.39 6.55
CA LYS A 64 -9.57 -7.52 6.74
C LYS A 64 -8.30 -8.34 6.55
N VAL A 65 -7.36 -7.79 5.78
CA VAL A 65 -6.07 -8.42 5.49
C VAL A 65 -4.99 -7.41 5.82
N TRP A 66 -3.99 -7.85 6.59
CA TRP A 66 -2.82 -7.05 6.85
C TRP A 66 -2.05 -6.78 5.56
N LYS A 67 -1.79 -5.51 5.26
CA LYS A 67 -0.92 -5.11 4.16
C LYS A 67 0.32 -4.46 4.75
N LEU A 68 1.48 -4.79 4.18
CA LEU A 68 2.68 -4.02 4.49
C LEU A 68 2.47 -2.58 4.03
N ALA A 69 2.81 -1.63 4.92
CA ALA A 69 2.88 -0.23 4.56
C ALA A 69 3.74 -0.07 3.30
N GLY A 70 3.27 0.74 2.35
CA GLY A 70 4.03 1.04 1.14
C GLY A 70 5.39 1.62 1.49
N TRP A 71 6.44 1.26 0.75
CA TRP A 71 7.77 1.80 0.98
C TRP A 71 7.76 3.32 0.79
N VAL A 72 7.98 4.06 1.88
CA VAL A 72 8.13 5.52 1.86
C VAL A 72 9.62 5.84 1.86
N PRO A 73 10.18 6.41 0.78
CA PRO A 73 11.63 6.54 0.60
C PRO A 73 12.38 7.38 1.65
N HIS A 74 11.72 8.18 2.48
CA HIS A 74 12.35 9.01 3.50
C HIS A 74 11.29 9.64 4.42
N GLU A 75 11.59 9.82 5.71
CA GLU A 75 10.77 10.67 6.58
C GLU A 75 10.97 12.13 6.15
N PHE A 76 9.94 12.73 5.55
CA PHE A 76 10.02 14.11 5.09
C PHE A 76 9.94 15.09 6.28
N SER A 77 11.00 15.89 6.48
CA SER A 77 10.92 17.13 7.25
C SER A 77 9.80 18.03 6.71
N GLU A 78 9.15 18.82 7.57
CA GLU A 78 8.10 19.78 7.18
C GLU A 78 8.59 20.73 6.07
N ASP A 79 9.89 21.07 6.09
CA ASP A 79 10.55 21.86 5.04
C ASP A 79 10.58 21.13 3.69
N ASN A 80 10.82 19.81 3.70
CA ASN A 80 10.82 19.02 2.47
C ASN A 80 9.40 18.79 1.93
N LYS A 81 8.38 18.75 2.81
CA LYS A 81 6.97 18.70 2.41
C LYS A 81 6.55 20.01 1.74
N THR A 82 6.90 21.15 2.33
CA THR A 82 6.56 22.48 1.79
C THR A 82 7.28 22.76 0.48
N VAL A 83 8.57 22.40 0.35
CA VAL A 83 9.31 22.50 -0.92
C VAL A 83 8.64 21.66 -2.02
N ARG A 84 8.23 20.42 -1.73
CA ARG A 84 7.54 19.58 -2.71
C ARG A 84 6.20 20.17 -3.13
N VAL A 85 5.39 20.66 -2.19
CA VAL A 85 4.11 21.31 -2.51
C VAL A 85 4.32 22.59 -3.33
N ALA A 86 5.34 23.39 -3.02
CA ALA A 86 5.66 24.61 -3.76
C ALA A 86 6.12 24.33 -5.21
N VAL A 87 6.91 23.26 -5.42
CA VAL A 87 7.32 22.80 -6.76
C VAL A 87 6.11 22.40 -7.62
N PHE A 88 5.09 21.77 -7.01
CA PHE A 88 3.83 21.46 -7.72
C PHE A 88 2.87 22.66 -7.80
N GLY A 89 2.96 23.62 -6.89
CA GLY A 89 2.06 24.77 -6.75
C GLY A 89 2.40 25.98 -7.63
N CYS A 90 3.62 26.11 -8.17
CA CYS A 90 3.96 27.20 -9.09
C CYS A 90 3.49 26.90 -10.52
N ARG A 91 2.17 26.85 -10.74
CA ARG A 91 1.55 26.72 -12.06
C ARG A 91 0.90 28.03 -12.51
N THR A 92 1.71 29.05 -12.74
CA THR A 92 1.33 30.22 -13.57
C THR A 92 2.44 30.66 -14.52
N LYS A 93 2.92 29.75 -15.39
CA LYS A 93 3.36 30.03 -16.79
C LYS A 93 3.02 28.81 -17.67
N SER A 94 1.72 28.54 -17.80
CA SER A 94 1.12 27.26 -18.21
C SER A 94 1.13 26.92 -19.71
N THR A 95 2.05 27.45 -20.53
CA THR A 95 2.13 27.03 -21.96
C THR A 95 3.55 26.69 -22.41
N MET A 96 4.55 27.51 -22.08
CA MET A 96 5.93 27.29 -22.55
C MET A 96 6.65 26.11 -21.89
N ILE A 97 6.45 25.90 -20.59
CA ILE A 97 7.09 24.78 -19.88
C ILE A 97 6.50 23.45 -20.35
N TRP A 98 5.18 23.38 -20.54
CA TRP A 98 4.51 22.17 -21.05
C TRP A 98 4.89 21.85 -22.49
N MET A 99 5.04 22.87 -23.34
CA MET A 99 5.55 22.69 -24.71
C MET A 99 7.01 22.22 -24.72
N SER A 100 7.87 22.78 -23.87
CA SER A 100 9.27 22.38 -23.78
C SER A 100 9.43 20.96 -23.22
N LEU A 101 8.68 20.60 -22.17
CA LEU A 101 8.69 19.26 -21.59
C LEU A 101 8.09 18.23 -22.56
N SER A 102 7.02 18.58 -23.29
CA SER A 102 6.45 17.71 -24.35
C SER A 102 7.42 17.51 -25.51
N MET A 103 8.16 18.55 -25.90
CA MET A 103 9.15 18.50 -26.97
C MET A 103 10.38 17.67 -26.55
N MET A 104 10.81 17.81 -25.30
CA MET A 104 11.89 16.99 -24.70
C MET A 104 11.46 15.52 -24.53
N LEU A 105 10.23 15.25 -24.09
CA LEU A 105 9.70 13.90 -23.96
C LEU A 105 9.50 13.22 -25.32
N ARG A 106 9.11 13.95 -26.37
CA ARG A 106 9.11 13.42 -27.76
C ARG A 106 10.51 13.02 -28.20
N GLN A 107 11.52 13.79 -27.83
CA GLN A 107 12.90 13.52 -28.20
C GLN A 107 13.44 12.27 -27.50
N ILE A 108 13.05 12.03 -26.25
CA ILE A 108 13.35 10.79 -25.51
C ILE A 108 12.59 9.60 -26.12
N ALA A 109 11.31 9.78 -26.46
CA ALA A 109 10.50 8.74 -27.10
C ALA A 109 10.97 8.38 -28.53
N PHE A 110 11.74 9.27 -29.17
CA PHE A 110 12.37 9.02 -30.48
C PHE A 110 13.75 8.35 -30.38
N LYS A 111 14.34 8.22 -29.18
CA LYS A 111 15.61 7.53 -29.03
C LYS A 111 15.42 6.01 -29.19
N ASN A 112 16.25 5.41 -30.04
CA ASN A 112 16.19 3.96 -30.29
C ASN A 112 16.69 3.19 -29.06
N ARG A 113 16.17 1.98 -28.85
CA ARG A 113 16.47 1.08 -27.71
C ARG A 113 17.98 0.95 -27.44
N GLY A 114 18.78 0.85 -28.50
CA GLY A 114 20.24 0.75 -28.40
C GLY A 114 20.92 1.96 -27.76
N PHE A 115 20.29 3.14 -27.73
CA PHE A 115 20.79 4.30 -26.96
C PHE A 115 20.73 4.02 -25.45
N PHE A 116 19.63 3.43 -24.98
CA PHE A 116 19.43 3.11 -23.58
C PHE A 116 20.24 1.89 -23.16
N GLU A 117 20.31 0.86 -24.00
CA GLU A 117 21.15 -0.32 -23.75
C GLU A 117 22.62 0.09 -23.60
N ARG A 118 23.18 0.88 -24.54
CA ARG A 118 24.55 1.41 -24.41
C ARG A 118 24.76 2.26 -23.16
N GLY A 119 23.77 3.06 -22.79
CA GLY A 119 23.83 3.87 -21.57
C GLY A 119 23.84 3.00 -20.30
N ILE A 120 23.11 1.88 -20.30
CA ILE A 120 23.06 0.89 -19.22
C ILE A 120 24.34 0.05 -19.17
N ASP A 121 24.90 -0.30 -20.31
CA ASP A 121 26.13 -1.09 -20.37
C ASP A 121 27.36 -0.28 -19.91
N MET A 122 27.37 1.03 -20.13
CA MET A 122 28.44 1.94 -19.67
C MET A 122 28.23 2.45 -18.24
N LEU A 123 27.08 2.15 -17.60
CA LEU A 123 26.80 2.59 -16.24
C LEU A 123 27.86 2.10 -15.25
N PRO A 124 28.32 0.83 -15.25
CA PRO A 124 29.36 0.36 -14.33
C PRO A 124 30.66 1.20 -14.37
N GLU A 125 31.18 1.49 -15.56
CA GLU A 125 32.40 2.30 -15.73
C GLU A 125 32.19 3.76 -15.29
N LYS A 126 31.00 4.32 -15.55
CA LYS A 126 30.65 5.67 -15.09
C LYS A 126 30.50 5.75 -13.58
N TRP A 127 29.94 4.71 -12.95
CA TRP A 127 29.84 4.63 -11.49
C TRP A 127 31.20 4.44 -10.84
N GLU A 128 32.11 3.68 -11.45
CA GLU A 128 33.48 3.52 -10.98
C GLU A 128 34.23 4.87 -10.98
N ALA A 129 34.11 5.65 -12.06
CA ALA A 129 34.67 7.00 -12.13
C ALA A 129 34.07 7.97 -11.09
N VAL A 130 32.78 7.87 -10.78
CA VAL A 130 32.14 8.71 -9.74
C VAL A 130 32.60 8.32 -8.32
N ILE A 131 32.89 7.04 -8.09
CA ILE A 131 33.43 6.56 -6.81
C ILE A 131 34.87 7.04 -6.62
N GLU A 132 35.67 7.12 -7.67
CA GLU A 132 37.04 7.65 -7.60
C GLU A 132 37.10 9.17 -7.31
N VAL A 133 36.03 9.92 -7.62
CA VAL A 133 35.92 11.37 -7.38
C VAL A 133 35.07 11.69 -6.13
N ASP A 134 34.95 10.74 -5.19
CA ASP A 134 34.19 10.89 -3.93
C ASP A 134 32.75 11.43 -4.11
N GLY A 135 32.09 11.02 -5.20
CA GLY A 135 30.72 11.41 -5.51
C GLY A 135 30.55 12.79 -6.16
N GLU A 136 31.64 13.52 -6.47
CA GLU A 136 31.57 14.68 -7.34
C GLU A 136 31.37 14.23 -8.81
N TYR A 137 30.47 14.91 -9.53
CA TYR A 137 30.21 14.57 -10.93
C TYR A 137 31.49 14.78 -11.74
N ALA A 138 32.02 13.68 -12.29
CA ALA A 138 33.17 13.74 -13.18
C ALA A 138 32.88 14.71 -14.34
N PRO A 139 33.78 15.66 -14.64
CA PRO A 139 33.61 16.52 -15.81
C PRO A 139 33.69 15.65 -17.08
N GLU A 140 32.70 15.84 -17.96
CA GLU A 140 32.54 15.13 -19.24
C GLU A 140 33.76 15.24 -20.17
#